data_AF-A0A2I0PQ55-F1
#
_entry.id   AF-A0A2I0PQ55-F1
#
_cell.length_a   1.000
_cell.length_b   1.000
_cell.length_c   1.000
_cell.angle_alpha   90.00
_cell.angle_beta   90.00
_cell.angle_gamma   90.00
#
_symmetry.space_group_name_H-M   'P 1'
#
loop_
_entity.id
_entity.type
_entity.pdbx_description
1 polymer ?
#
loop_
_entity_poly.entity_id
_entity_poly.type
_entity_poly.pdbx_seq_one_letter_code
_entity_poly.pdbx_strand_id
1 'polypeptide(L)'
;MDNDQANYIRHRLQRYEESIRETQDHFDHLESFGSYRACAPCYEKFGIPHLIEALKNSNGMEETFWQEYDRISGKLAAFTTSKGQIYRDMLYADLKNYVAAYHSALCYADLNMITLESDHDLFNREAIRALIAELHGDYDTRDIEILVTALDESFLRMKETTEGTCLKKSQVPAHPSIMAPITRKKPFSVCGENDPKRQI
;
A
#
# COMPACT_ATOMS: atom_id res chain seq x y z
N MET A 1 -5.35 -26.68 -9.39
CA MET A 1 -5.15 -25.32 -8.82
C MET A 1 -3.82 -25.22 -8.06
N ASP A 2 -3.20 -26.32 -7.65
CA ASP A 2 -1.99 -26.29 -6.81
C ASP A 2 -0.69 -25.89 -7.53
N ASN A 3 -0.69 -25.94 -8.87
CA ASN A 3 0.47 -25.52 -9.67
C ASN A 3 0.66 -23.99 -9.66
N ASP A 4 -0.43 -23.22 -9.58
CA ASP A 4 -0.38 -21.75 -9.62
C ASP A 4 0.15 -21.19 -8.29
N GLN A 5 -0.24 -21.77 -7.16
CA GLN A 5 0.30 -21.41 -5.84
C GLN A 5 1.79 -21.76 -5.71
N ALA A 6 2.18 -22.97 -6.15
CA ALA A 6 3.59 -23.35 -6.14
C ALA A 6 4.45 -22.43 -7.03
N ASN A 7 3.94 -22.03 -8.21
CA ASN A 7 4.63 -21.07 -9.08
C ASN A 7 4.70 -19.68 -8.45
N TYR A 8 3.65 -19.24 -7.76
CA TYR A 8 3.65 -17.99 -7.04
C TYR A 8 4.70 -17.97 -5.92
N ILE A 9 4.80 -19.02 -5.11
CA ILE A 9 5.83 -19.13 -4.06
C ILE A 9 7.24 -19.09 -4.67
N ARG A 10 7.48 -19.81 -5.77
CA ARG A 10 8.78 -19.75 -6.49
C ARG A 10 9.12 -18.34 -6.94
N HIS A 11 8.15 -17.63 -7.52
CA HIS A 11 8.33 -16.25 -7.93
C HIS A 11 8.65 -15.33 -6.74
N ARG A 12 7.98 -15.52 -5.60
CA ARG A 12 8.26 -14.77 -4.36
C ARG A 12 9.66 -15.07 -3.82
N LEU A 13 10.11 -16.32 -3.82
CA LEU A 13 11.48 -16.70 -3.44
C LEU A 13 12.53 -16.08 -4.37
N GLN A 14 12.31 -16.10 -5.69
CA GLN A 14 13.20 -15.44 -6.65
C GLN A 14 13.29 -13.93 -6.39
N ARG A 15 12.15 -13.29 -6.14
CA ARG A 15 12.09 -11.87 -5.78
C ARG A 15 12.77 -11.56 -4.45
N TYR A 16 12.69 -12.47 -3.48
CA TYR A 16 13.41 -12.34 -2.21
C TYR A 16 14.92 -12.32 -2.45
N GLU A 17 15.43 -13.30 -3.18
CA GLU A 17 16.86 -13.38 -3.51
C GLU A 17 17.33 -12.18 -4.33
N GLU A 18 16.54 -11.75 -5.30
CA GLU A 18 16.79 -10.55 -6.10
C GLU A 18 16.88 -9.31 -5.21
N SER A 19 15.91 -9.10 -4.32
CA SER A 19 15.89 -7.93 -3.43
C SER A 19 17.13 -7.85 -2.53
N ILE A 20 17.66 -8.99 -2.09
CA ILE A 20 18.91 -9.04 -1.31
C ILE A 20 20.08 -8.60 -2.18
N ARG A 21 20.17 -9.12 -3.41
CA ARG A 21 21.21 -8.74 -4.37
C ARG A 21 21.16 -7.25 -4.69
N GLU A 22 20.00 -6.72 -5.05
CA GLU A 22 19.82 -5.29 -5.34
C GLU A 22 20.20 -4.42 -4.13
N THR A 23 19.81 -4.83 -2.93
CA THR A 23 20.15 -4.11 -1.69
C THR A 23 21.67 -4.14 -1.42
N GLN A 24 22.35 -5.23 -1.79
CA GLN A 24 23.80 -5.36 -1.70
C GLN A 24 24.53 -4.49 -2.72
N ASP A 25 24.12 -4.58 -3.98
CA ASP A 25 24.77 -3.92 -5.12
C ASP A 25 24.59 -2.40 -5.07
N HIS A 26 23.47 -1.93 -4.51
CA HIS A 26 23.11 -0.52 -4.44
C HIS A 26 23.09 0.03 -3.01
N PHE A 27 23.87 -0.56 -2.10
CA PHE A 27 23.86 -0.23 -0.67
C PHE A 27 24.05 1.27 -0.39
N ASP A 28 24.94 1.94 -1.14
CA ASP A 28 25.24 3.36 -0.97
C ASP A 28 24.17 4.30 -1.59
N HIS A 29 23.16 3.72 -2.23
CA HIS A 29 22.07 4.42 -2.93
C HIS A 29 20.68 4.02 -2.43
N LEU A 30 20.61 3.41 -1.24
CA LEU A 30 19.34 3.01 -0.64
C LEU A 30 18.56 4.23 -0.14
N GLU A 31 17.29 4.31 -0.52
CA GLU A 31 16.36 5.38 -0.16
C GLU A 31 14.98 4.79 0.16
N SER A 32 14.29 5.26 1.19
CA SER A 32 13.03 4.66 1.66
C SER A 32 11.91 4.60 0.62
N PHE A 33 11.89 5.54 -0.33
CA PHE A 33 10.92 5.59 -1.43
C PHE A 33 11.60 5.66 -2.81
N GLY A 34 12.89 5.32 -2.89
CA GLY A 34 13.64 5.28 -4.14
C GLY A 34 13.50 3.95 -4.88
N SER A 35 14.28 3.80 -5.95
CA SER A 35 14.33 2.57 -6.75
C SER A 35 14.85 1.37 -5.95
N TYR A 36 15.75 1.62 -4.99
CA TYR A 36 16.31 0.60 -4.11
C TYR A 36 16.03 0.98 -2.66
N ARG A 37 15.42 0.05 -1.92
CA ARG A 37 14.99 0.29 -0.53
C ARG A 37 15.70 -0.69 0.39
N ALA A 38 16.18 -0.21 1.54
CA ALA A 38 16.80 -1.07 2.54
C ALA A 38 15.83 -2.14 3.05
N CYS A 39 14.55 -1.79 3.23
CA CYS A 39 13.52 -2.71 3.70
C CYS A 39 13.04 -3.75 2.66
N ALA A 40 13.46 -3.67 1.39
CA ALA A 40 12.96 -4.55 0.33
C ALA A 40 13.05 -6.06 0.67
N PRO A 41 14.16 -6.58 1.23
CA PRO A 41 14.26 -7.97 1.62
C PRO A 41 13.35 -8.37 2.79
N CYS A 42 13.06 -7.44 3.71
CA CYS A 42 12.24 -7.72 4.89
C CYS A 42 10.80 -8.10 4.50
N TYR A 43 10.23 -7.46 3.48
CA TYR A 43 8.88 -7.80 3.01
C TYR A 43 8.74 -9.26 2.59
N GLU A 44 9.72 -9.74 1.82
CA GLU A 44 9.70 -11.09 1.31
C GLU A 44 9.96 -12.09 2.44
N LYS A 45 10.92 -11.78 3.32
CA LYS A 45 11.21 -12.56 4.53
C LYS A 45 9.95 -12.81 5.39
N PHE A 46 9.14 -11.78 5.63
CA PHE A 46 7.95 -11.93 6.47
C PHE A 46 6.73 -12.48 5.73
N GLY A 47 6.60 -12.22 4.42
CA GLY A 47 5.43 -12.65 3.64
C GLY A 47 5.48 -14.12 3.19
N ILE A 48 6.66 -14.64 2.86
CA ILE A 48 6.81 -15.99 2.29
C ILE A 48 6.41 -17.12 3.25
N PRO A 49 6.78 -17.10 4.55
CA PRO A 49 6.36 -18.10 5.53
C PRO A 49 4.86 -18.39 5.50
N HIS A 50 4.03 -17.35 5.50
CA HIS A 50 2.57 -17.48 5.45
C HIS A 50 2.06 -18.14 4.16
N LEU A 51 2.75 -17.93 3.04
CA LEU A 51 2.40 -18.57 1.77
C LEU A 51 2.76 -20.06 1.76
N ILE A 52 3.92 -20.42 2.35
CA ILE A 52 4.34 -21.82 2.47
C ILE A 52 3.41 -22.57 3.43
N GLU A 53 3.07 -21.96 4.57
CA GLU A 53 2.12 -22.52 5.54
C GLU A 53 0.73 -22.73 4.94
N ALA A 54 0.25 -21.81 4.11
CA ALA A 54 -1.02 -21.96 3.40
C ALA A 54 -1.01 -23.10 2.36
N LEU A 55 0.18 -23.57 1.96
CA LEU A 55 0.36 -24.70 1.05
C LEU A 55 0.39 -26.06 1.77
N LYS A 56 0.44 -26.08 3.12
CA LYS A 56 0.24 -27.30 3.91
C LYS A 56 -1.06 -27.92 3.43
N ASN A 57 -1.00 -29.15 2.94
CA ASN A 57 -2.10 -29.98 2.41
C ASN A 57 -2.20 -30.12 0.88
N SER A 58 -1.44 -29.37 0.06
CA SER A 58 -1.72 -29.35 -1.39
C SER A 58 -0.79 -30.20 -2.26
N ASN A 59 0.54 -30.21 -2.00
CA ASN A 59 1.49 -30.68 -3.05
C ASN A 59 2.81 -31.33 -2.59
N GLY A 60 3.08 -31.52 -1.30
CA GLY A 60 4.33 -32.14 -0.81
C GLY A 60 5.64 -31.37 -1.09
N MET A 61 5.55 -30.18 -1.71
CA MET A 61 6.68 -29.30 -2.05
C MET A 61 7.11 -28.39 -0.89
N GLU A 62 6.42 -28.45 0.23
CA GLU A 62 6.61 -27.56 1.39
C GLU A 62 8.05 -27.58 1.89
N GLU A 63 8.62 -28.77 2.04
CA GLU A 63 10.00 -28.93 2.53
C GLU A 63 11.01 -28.26 1.59
N THR A 64 10.83 -28.39 0.27
CA THR A 64 11.70 -27.72 -0.71
C THR A 64 11.60 -26.19 -0.62
N PHE A 65 10.40 -25.65 -0.38
CA PHE A 65 10.23 -24.21 -0.22
C PHE A 65 10.83 -23.69 1.06
N TRP A 66 10.72 -24.43 2.17
CA TRP A 66 11.40 -24.07 3.43
C TRP A 66 12.92 -24.11 3.29
N GLN A 67 13.48 -25.15 2.67
CA GLN A 67 14.92 -25.23 2.43
C GLN A 67 15.43 -24.04 1.60
N GLU A 68 14.70 -23.65 0.56
CA GLU A 68 15.07 -22.51 -0.27
C GLU A 68 14.90 -21.17 0.47
N TYR A 69 13.81 -21.02 1.23
CA TYR A 69 13.59 -19.86 2.08
C TYR A 69 14.72 -19.69 3.12
N ASP A 70 15.14 -20.78 3.76
CA ASP A 70 16.22 -20.78 4.75
C ASP A 70 17.57 -20.44 4.11
N ARG A 71 17.85 -20.98 2.92
CA ARG A 71 19.05 -20.64 2.14
C ARG A 71 19.11 -19.14 1.85
N ILE A 72 18.01 -18.56 1.36
CA ILE A 72 17.94 -17.13 1.02
C ILE A 72 18.00 -16.27 2.29
N SER A 73 17.30 -16.67 3.35
CA SER A 73 17.35 -15.99 4.65
C SER A 73 18.75 -16.00 5.26
N GLY A 74 19.51 -17.07 5.06
CA GLY A 74 20.92 -17.14 5.42
C GLY A 74 21.78 -16.09 4.70
N LYS A 75 21.49 -15.80 3.42
CA LYS A 75 22.16 -14.73 2.68
C LYS A 75 21.85 -13.35 3.26
N LEU A 76 20.59 -13.09 3.59
CA LEU A 76 20.19 -11.83 4.23
C LEU A 76 20.85 -11.69 5.61
N ALA A 77 20.88 -12.76 6.42
CA ALA A 77 21.53 -12.73 7.73
C ALA A 77 23.03 -12.45 7.63
N ALA A 78 23.73 -13.08 6.68
CA ALA A 78 25.15 -12.81 6.42
C ALA A 78 25.37 -11.35 6.00
N PHE A 79 24.52 -10.82 5.12
CA PHE A 79 24.55 -9.42 4.71
C PHE A 79 24.35 -8.46 5.87
N THR A 80 23.28 -8.64 6.65
CA THR A 80 22.97 -7.83 7.84
C THR A 80 24.13 -7.84 8.81
N THR A 81 24.75 -9.00 9.04
CA THR A 81 25.94 -9.12 9.89
C THR A 81 27.12 -8.34 9.31
N SER A 82 27.35 -8.41 8.00
CA SER A 82 28.48 -7.73 7.35
C SER A 82 28.38 -6.21 7.34
N LYS A 83 27.18 -5.66 7.18
CA LYS A 83 26.92 -4.21 7.19
C LYS A 83 26.69 -3.67 8.59
N GLY A 84 26.31 -4.56 9.52
CA GLY A 84 26.13 -4.25 10.93
C GLY A 84 25.13 -3.13 11.16
N GLN A 85 25.48 -2.23 12.08
CA GLN A 85 24.58 -1.18 12.55
C GLN A 85 24.10 -0.23 11.44
N ILE A 86 24.94 0.06 10.43
CA ILE A 86 24.60 1.00 9.36
C ILE A 86 23.33 0.55 8.63
N TYR A 87 23.22 -0.74 8.31
CA TYR A 87 22.03 -1.27 7.66
C TYR A 87 20.81 -1.27 8.59
N ARG A 88 21.02 -1.52 9.90
CA ARG A 88 19.95 -1.46 10.91
C ARG A 88 19.40 -0.04 11.07
N ASP A 89 20.27 0.96 11.03
CA ASP A 89 19.89 2.38 11.06
C ASP A 89 19.06 2.76 9.84
N MET A 90 19.42 2.25 8.65
CA MET A 90 18.65 2.44 7.42
C MET A 90 17.25 1.80 7.53
N LEU A 91 17.15 0.58 8.05
CA LEU A 91 15.85 -0.08 8.29
C LEU A 91 14.98 0.70 9.30
N TYR A 92 15.58 1.26 10.34
CA TYR A 92 14.87 2.09 11.30
C TYR A 92 14.43 3.44 10.70
N ALA A 93 15.24 4.02 9.81
CA ALA A 93 14.84 5.19 9.02
C ALA A 93 13.64 4.87 8.11
N ASP A 94 13.68 3.74 7.40
CA ASP A 94 12.56 3.24 6.61
C ASP A 94 11.30 3.11 7.48
N LEU A 95 11.40 2.48 8.66
CA LEU A 95 10.26 2.30 9.57
C LEU A 95 9.58 3.64 9.89
N LYS A 96 10.36 4.66 10.29
CA LYS A 96 9.83 6.00 10.57
C LYS A 96 9.15 6.63 9.35
N ASN A 97 9.75 6.48 8.17
CA ASN A 97 9.20 7.01 6.92
C ASN A 97 7.88 6.33 6.55
N TYR A 98 7.78 5.01 6.71
CA TYR A 98 6.54 4.27 6.48
C TYR A 98 5.44 4.65 7.46
N VAL A 99 5.76 4.83 8.75
CA VAL A 99 4.79 5.31 9.76
C VAL A 99 4.29 6.71 9.41
N ALA A 100 5.17 7.62 9.03
CA ALA A 100 4.80 8.97 8.61
C ALA A 100 3.94 8.98 7.35
N ALA A 101 4.26 8.12 6.37
CA ALA A 101 3.46 7.95 5.16
C ALA A 101 2.07 7.38 5.46
N TYR A 102 1.98 6.38 6.35
CA TYR A 102 0.71 5.80 6.77
C TYR A 102 -0.17 6.82 7.49
N HIS A 103 0.39 7.58 8.43
CA HIS A 103 -0.30 8.68 9.08
C HIS A 103 -0.82 9.72 8.07
N SER A 104 0.04 10.14 7.13
CA SER A 104 -0.33 11.13 6.12
C SER A 104 -1.49 10.64 5.23
N ALA A 105 -1.45 9.37 4.81
CA ALA A 105 -2.53 8.77 4.02
C ALA A 105 -3.86 8.80 4.78
N LEU A 106 -3.86 8.46 6.07
CA LEU A 106 -5.07 8.53 6.89
C LEU A 106 -5.60 9.96 7.03
N CYS A 107 -4.73 10.96 7.21
CA CYS A 107 -5.15 12.36 7.23
C CYS A 107 -5.78 12.81 5.90
N TYR A 108 -5.19 12.45 4.76
CA TYR A 108 -5.76 12.79 3.46
C TYR A 108 -7.11 12.10 3.21
N ALA A 109 -7.28 10.87 3.72
CA ALA A 109 -8.53 10.15 3.63
C ALA A 109 -9.63 10.79 4.49
N ASP A 110 -9.32 11.23 5.71
CA ASP A 110 -10.27 11.94 6.58
C ASP A 110 -10.75 13.25 5.95
N LEU A 111 -9.88 13.92 5.19
CA LEU A 111 -10.22 15.10 4.38
C LEU A 111 -10.95 14.78 3.07
N ASN A 112 -11.32 13.51 2.82
CA ASN A 112 -11.91 13.01 1.58
C ASN A 112 -11.11 13.37 0.32
N MET A 113 -9.79 13.56 0.44
CA MET A 113 -8.92 13.88 -0.69
C MET A 113 -8.49 12.62 -1.45
N ILE A 114 -8.45 11.49 -0.76
CA ILE A 114 -8.18 10.16 -1.31
C ILE A 114 -9.19 9.17 -0.76
N THR A 115 -9.42 8.07 -1.46
CA THR A 115 -10.19 6.94 -0.94
C THR A 115 -9.25 5.79 -0.61
N LEU A 116 -9.33 5.29 0.62
CA LEU A 116 -8.57 4.12 1.06
C LEU A 116 -9.33 2.84 0.66
N GLU A 117 -9.30 2.51 -0.63
CA GLU A 117 -10.09 1.40 -1.20
C GLU A 117 -9.29 0.10 -1.42
N SER A 118 -7.97 0.08 -1.20
CA SER A 118 -7.12 -0.96 -1.80
C SER A 118 -6.16 -1.69 -0.85
N ASP A 119 -5.77 -2.91 -1.26
CA ASP A 119 -4.63 -3.65 -0.71
C ASP A 119 -3.30 -2.87 -0.79
N HIS A 120 -3.22 -1.84 -1.65
CA HIS A 120 -2.07 -0.93 -1.71
C HIS A 120 -1.98 0.00 -0.49
N ASP A 121 -3.09 0.33 0.17
CA ASP A 121 -3.09 1.13 1.40
C ASP A 121 -2.60 0.31 2.61
N LEU A 122 -2.79 -1.02 2.55
CA LEU A 122 -2.21 -1.99 3.48
C LEU A 122 -0.71 -2.24 3.25
N PHE A 123 -0.16 -1.83 2.11
CA PHE A 123 1.27 -2.02 1.81
C PHE A 123 2.17 -1.35 2.85
N ASN A 124 1.85 -0.10 3.24
CA ASN A 124 2.59 0.60 4.28
C ASN A 124 2.40 -0.09 5.64
N ARG A 125 1.23 -0.66 5.91
CA ARG A 125 0.99 -1.33 7.19
C ARG A 125 1.77 -2.63 7.33
N GLU A 126 1.83 -3.42 6.27
CA GLU A 126 2.64 -4.64 6.22
C GLU A 126 4.14 -4.32 6.24
N ALA A 127 4.57 -3.22 5.61
CA ALA A 127 5.93 -2.68 5.74
C ALA A 127 6.31 -2.44 7.20
N ILE A 128 5.46 -1.68 7.89
CA ILE A 128 5.65 -1.32 9.29
C ILE A 128 5.74 -2.59 10.15
N ARG A 129 4.84 -3.55 9.92
CA ARG A 129 4.84 -4.82 10.65
C ARG A 129 6.14 -5.61 10.44
N ALA A 130 6.58 -5.76 9.19
CA ALA A 130 7.82 -6.47 8.86
C ALA A 130 9.03 -5.79 9.50
N LEU A 131 9.10 -4.46 9.44
CA LEU A 131 10.20 -3.69 10.00
C LEU A 131 10.25 -3.71 11.54
N ILE A 132 9.10 -3.61 12.22
CA ILE A 132 9.03 -3.76 13.68
C ILE A 132 9.56 -5.14 14.09
N ALA A 133 9.09 -6.20 13.43
CA ALA A 133 9.53 -7.56 13.75
C ALA A 133 11.02 -7.77 13.43
N GLU A 134 11.55 -7.15 12.38
CA GLU A 134 12.96 -7.20 12.05
C GLU A 134 13.83 -6.45 13.07
N LEU A 135 13.34 -5.35 13.65
CA LEU A 135 14.09 -4.42 14.52
C LEU A 135 13.91 -4.64 16.03
N HIS A 136 12.97 -5.51 16.44
CA HIS A 136 12.54 -5.73 17.83
C HIS A 136 13.68 -6.02 18.84
N GLY A 137 14.85 -6.48 18.39
CA GLY A 137 16.02 -6.74 19.24
C GLY A 137 17.00 -5.57 19.38
N ASP A 138 17.00 -4.62 18.44
CA ASP A 138 18.03 -3.58 18.36
C ASP A 138 17.49 -2.18 18.70
N TYR A 139 16.18 -2.00 18.60
CA TYR A 139 15.51 -0.73 18.83
C TYR A 139 14.32 -0.91 19.75
N ASP A 140 14.08 0.07 20.62
CA ASP A 140 12.81 0.18 21.31
C ASP A 140 11.73 0.66 20.33
N THR A 141 10.89 -0.26 19.86
CA THR A 141 9.80 0.00 18.92
C THR A 141 8.48 0.32 19.60
N ARG A 142 8.42 0.36 20.94
CA ARG A 142 7.16 0.46 21.70
C ARG A 142 6.33 1.69 21.34
N ASP A 143 6.95 2.86 21.28
CA ASP A 143 6.23 4.10 20.96
C ASP A 143 5.68 4.08 19.53
N ILE A 144 6.42 3.46 18.60
CA ILE A 144 5.97 3.25 17.22
C ILE A 144 4.80 2.27 17.18
N GLU A 145 4.85 1.17 17.94
CA GLU A 145 3.75 0.21 18.03
C GLU A 145 2.47 0.83 18.58
N ILE A 146 2.58 1.67 19.63
CA ILE A 146 1.45 2.43 20.20
C ILE A 146 0.86 3.37 19.14
N LEU A 147 1.72 4.13 18.45
CA LEU A 147 1.28 5.05 17.39
C LEU A 147 0.57 4.31 16.26
N VAL A 148 1.14 3.22 15.78
CA VAL A 148 0.57 2.41 14.69
C VAL A 148 -0.77 1.81 15.10
N THR A 149 -0.91 1.38 16.36
CA THR A 149 -2.20 0.90 16.90
C THR A 149 -3.27 1.99 16.87
N ALA A 150 -2.92 3.22 17.29
CA ALA A 150 -3.86 4.36 17.24
C ALA A 150 -4.23 4.74 15.80
N LEU A 151 -3.30 4.59 14.85
CA LEU A 151 -3.56 4.78 13.41
C LEU A 151 -4.52 3.70 12.87
N ASP A 152 -4.30 2.43 13.21
CA ASP A 152 -5.18 1.33 12.82
C ASP A 152 -6.61 1.51 13.34
N GLU A 153 -6.79 1.98 14.58
CA GLU A 153 -8.12 2.33 15.10
C GLU A 153 -8.79 3.48 14.33
N SER A 154 -8.00 4.49 13.94
CA SER A 154 -8.50 5.62 13.17
C SER A 154 -8.94 5.19 11.77
N PHE A 155 -8.18 4.30 11.14
CA PHE A 155 -8.54 3.67 9.88
C PHE A 155 -9.87 2.92 9.96
N LEU A 156 -10.06 2.09 10.99
CA LEU A 156 -11.31 1.34 11.18
C LEU A 156 -12.52 2.27 11.34
N ARG A 157 -12.39 3.35 12.13
CA ARG A 157 -13.45 4.36 12.30
C ARG A 157 -13.83 5.04 10.98
N MET A 158 -12.85 5.35 10.13
CA MET A 158 -13.11 5.93 8.81
C MET A 158 -13.85 4.97 7.87
N LYS A 159 -13.51 3.67 7.89
CA LYS A 159 -14.22 2.64 7.12
C LYS A 159 -15.68 2.51 7.53
N GLU A 160 -15.96 2.44 8.84
CA GLU A 160 -17.33 2.36 9.37
C GLU A 160 -18.19 3.57 8.95
N THR A 161 -17.59 4.76 8.93
CA THR A 161 -18.26 6.00 8.51
C THR A 161 -18.58 5.98 7.01
N THR A 162 -17.66 5.47 6.20
CA THR A 162 -17.82 5.38 4.73
C THR A 162 -18.92 4.37 4.35
N GLU A 163 -18.96 3.22 5.00
CA GLU A 163 -19.97 2.18 4.78
C GLU A 163 -21.35 2.56 5.34
N GLY A 164 -21.40 3.25 6.48
CA GLY A 164 -22.64 3.73 7.11
C GLY A 164 -23.36 4.86 6.36
N THR A 165 -22.64 5.59 5.49
CA THR A 165 -23.19 6.74 4.75
C THR A 165 -23.92 6.33 3.46
N CYS A 166 -23.74 5.10 2.99
CA CYS A 166 -24.41 4.58 1.78
C CYS A 166 -25.91 4.28 1.98
N LEU A 167 -26.37 4.13 3.24
CA LEU A 167 -27.79 3.82 3.54
C LEU A 167 -28.68 5.04 3.86
N LYS A 168 -28.16 6.28 3.80
CA LYS A 168 -28.94 7.49 4.15
C LYS A 168 -29.15 8.51 3.01
N LYS A 169 -28.89 8.14 1.76
CA LYS A 169 -29.28 8.95 0.58
C LYS A 169 -30.40 8.29 -0.22
N SER A 170 -31.56 8.09 0.40
CA SER A 170 -32.81 7.97 -0.36
C SER A 170 -33.99 8.39 0.51
N GLN A 171 -34.18 9.70 0.64
CA GLN A 171 -35.46 10.32 0.94
C GLN A 171 -35.36 11.78 0.52
N VAL A 172 -35.38 12.01 -0.79
CA VAL A 172 -35.84 13.29 -1.33
C VAL A 172 -37.35 13.29 -1.17
N PRO A 173 -37.96 14.20 -0.39
CA PRO A 173 -39.41 14.31 -0.36
C PRO A 173 -39.89 14.76 -1.74
N ALA A 174 -40.76 13.96 -2.34
CA ALA A 174 -41.40 14.26 -3.60
C ALA A 174 -42.17 15.59 -3.48
N HIS A 175 -41.69 16.63 -4.17
CA HIS A 175 -42.47 17.83 -4.39
C HIS A 175 -43.58 17.53 -5.41
N PRO A 176 -44.85 17.90 -5.14
CA PRO A 176 -45.93 17.72 -6.11
C PRO A 176 -45.77 18.72 -7.26
N SER A 177 -45.61 18.19 -8.48
CA SER A 177 -45.80 18.92 -9.73
C SER A 177 -47.22 19.49 -9.79
N ILE A 178 -47.35 20.81 -9.82
CA ILE A 178 -48.54 21.48 -10.31
C ILE A 178 -48.15 22.25 -11.57
N MET A 179 -48.80 21.85 -12.67
CA MET A 179 -48.64 22.43 -14.01
C MET A 179 -49.16 23.87 -14.07
N ALA A 180 -48.52 24.68 -14.91
CA ALA A 180 -49.19 25.75 -15.66
C ALA A 180 -48.59 25.82 -17.08
N PRO A 181 -49.41 25.91 -18.15
CA PRO A 181 -48.92 25.97 -19.52
C PRO A 181 -48.58 27.41 -19.92
N ILE A 182 -47.34 27.67 -20.34
CA ILE A 182 -46.97 28.93 -20.99
C ILE A 182 -47.09 28.77 -22.50
N THR A 183 -47.96 29.58 -23.08
CA THR A 183 -48.31 29.64 -24.49
C THR A 183 -47.20 30.23 -25.35
N ARG A 184 -46.99 29.62 -26.53
CA ARG A 184 -46.07 30.10 -27.59
C ARG A 184 -46.61 31.39 -28.24
N LYS A 185 -45.75 32.41 -28.37
CA LYS A 185 -45.74 33.33 -29.51
C LYS A 185 -44.29 33.61 -29.95
N LYS A 186 -44.00 33.30 -31.21
CA LYS A 186 -42.87 33.75 -32.05
C LYS A 186 -43.39 34.90 -32.96
N PRO A 187 -42.62 35.50 -33.90
CA PRO A 187 -41.19 35.88 -33.92
C PRO A 187 -40.97 37.31 -34.53
N PHE A 188 -39.76 37.88 -34.45
CA PHE A 188 -39.17 38.86 -35.41
C PHE A 188 -37.63 38.73 -35.26
N SER A 189 -36.82 38.30 -36.26
CA SER A 189 -36.34 39.03 -37.47
C SER A 189 -35.43 40.22 -37.09
N VAL A 190 -34.20 40.48 -37.58
CA VAL A 190 -33.35 40.00 -38.69
C VAL A 190 -31.95 40.68 -38.56
N CYS A 191 -30.88 40.06 -39.14
CA CYS A 191 -29.55 40.58 -39.56
C CYS A 191 -28.58 41.23 -38.53
N GLY A 192 -27.25 41.12 -38.64
CA GLY A 192 -26.37 40.61 -39.70
C GLY A 192 -24.94 40.36 -39.16
N GLU A 193 -24.25 39.37 -39.73
CA GLU A 193 -23.00 39.54 -40.51
C GLU A 193 -21.93 40.45 -39.90
N ASN A 194 -20.84 39.86 -39.39
CA ASN A 194 -19.52 39.91 -40.05
C ASN A 194 -18.43 39.23 -39.19
N ASP A 195 -17.93 38.10 -39.70
CA ASP A 195 -16.53 37.67 -39.58
C ASP A 195 -15.67 38.54 -40.55
N PRO A 196 -14.33 38.41 -40.67
CA PRO A 196 -13.30 37.84 -39.78
C PRO A 196 -12.06 38.78 -39.66
N LYS A 197 -11.03 38.42 -38.86
CA LYS A 197 -9.61 38.37 -39.31
C LYS A 197 -8.60 38.05 -38.19
N ARG A 198 -7.72 37.09 -38.52
CA ARG A 198 -6.38 36.80 -37.99
C ARG A 198 -5.48 38.04 -37.94
N GLN A 199 -4.55 38.06 -36.96
CA GLN A 199 -3.07 37.95 -37.11
C GLN A 199 -2.46 38.19 -35.71
N ILE A 200 -1.70 37.20 -35.17
CA ILE A 200 -0.24 37.23 -34.94
C ILE A 200 0.23 38.48 -34.20
#